data_AF-A0A8J3BK24-F1
#
_entry.id   AF-A0A8J3BK24-F1
#
_cell.length_a   1.000
_cell.length_b   1.000
_cell.length_c   1.000
_cell.angle_alpha   90.00
_cell.angle_beta   90.00
_cell.angle_gamma   90.00
#
_symmetry.space_group_name_H-M   'P 1'
#
loop_
_entity.id
_entity.type
_entity.pdbx_description
1 polymer ?
#
loop_
_entity_poly.entity_id
_entity_poly.type
_entity_poly.pdbx_seq_one_letter_code
_entity_poly.pdbx_strand_id
1 'polypeptide(L)'
;MNQIINIADHGLLFKENATCEEKSQAVINKLIQSFKNYPNEVNGITANSLEIIHCSRYDKFNFYCKKIKWEKSTNKWSGETIELGEHSDKLFVVGSGSSEFLTKYEKYWESESKKTSRALFHCFTDTLIDIENKYCGGAPQLVGLYRIGNARHYGIIYKGKRYFQGVQIDNLTNFDNIQWRNELMEICDGNSMKIKEKAQRQPNPLRV
;
A
#
# COMPACT_ATOMS: atom_id res chain seq x y z
N MET A 1 -11.70 7.12 -6.71
CA MET A 1 -11.52 5.96 -5.80
C MET A 1 -12.49 5.99 -4.63
N ASN A 2 -12.62 7.10 -3.88
CA ASN A 2 -13.48 7.20 -2.68
C ASN A 2 -14.94 6.80 -2.90
N GLN A 3 -15.51 7.05 -4.09
CA GLN A 3 -16.87 6.61 -4.41
C GLN A 3 -17.03 5.09 -4.38
N ILE A 4 -16.05 4.33 -4.89
CA ILE A 4 -16.12 2.86 -4.90
C ILE A 4 -16.05 2.32 -3.47
N ILE A 5 -15.19 2.91 -2.64
CA ILE A 5 -15.08 2.59 -1.22
C ILE A 5 -16.41 2.85 -0.51
N ASN A 6 -17.00 4.03 -0.69
CA ASN A 6 -18.29 4.36 -0.08
C ASN A 6 -19.41 3.41 -0.52
N ILE A 7 -19.48 3.04 -1.81
CA ILE A 7 -20.48 2.07 -2.31
C ILE A 7 -20.27 0.70 -1.65
N ALA A 8 -19.03 0.27 -1.46
CA ALA A 8 -18.71 -0.97 -0.75
C ALA A 8 -19.09 -0.91 0.73
N ASP A 9 -18.75 0.19 1.42
CA ASP A 9 -19.04 0.38 2.85
C ASP A 9 -20.54 0.41 3.15
N HIS A 10 -21.37 0.84 2.19
CA HIS A 10 -22.83 0.80 2.28
C HIS A 10 -23.44 -0.54 1.82
N GLY A 11 -22.62 -1.56 1.51
CA GLY A 11 -23.10 -2.88 1.08
C GLY A 11 -23.72 -2.91 -0.33
N LEU A 12 -23.51 -1.87 -1.13
CA LEU A 12 -24.09 -1.72 -2.46
C LEU A 12 -23.21 -2.33 -3.57
N LEU A 13 -21.94 -2.60 -3.29
CA LEU A 13 -21.00 -3.11 -4.30
C LEU A 13 -21.02 -4.63 -4.43
N PHE A 14 -21.18 -5.35 -3.32
CA PHE A 14 -21.21 -6.80 -3.23
C PHE A 14 -21.95 -7.24 -1.98
N LYS A 15 -22.44 -8.48 -1.97
CA LYS A 15 -23.12 -9.07 -0.81
C LYS A 15 -22.13 -9.34 0.32
N GLU A 16 -22.63 -9.38 1.56
CA GLU A 16 -21.82 -9.63 2.75
C GLU A 16 -21.06 -10.97 2.68
N ASN A 17 -21.72 -12.01 2.17
CA ASN A 17 -21.18 -13.35 1.99
C ASN A 17 -20.41 -13.56 0.67
N ALA A 18 -20.14 -12.50 -0.09
CA ALA A 18 -19.37 -12.61 -1.34
C ALA A 18 -17.94 -13.09 -1.04
N THR A 19 -17.47 -14.01 -1.90
CA THR A 19 -16.09 -14.49 -1.92
C THR A 19 -15.12 -13.37 -2.24
N CYS A 20 -13.84 -13.56 -1.95
CA CYS A 20 -12.80 -12.58 -2.29
C CYS A 20 -12.73 -12.29 -3.80
N GLU A 21 -12.95 -13.32 -4.63
CA GLU A 21 -12.95 -13.18 -6.06
C GLU A 21 -14.15 -12.35 -6.54
N GLU A 22 -15.36 -12.64 -6.05
CA GLU A 22 -16.55 -11.84 -6.36
C GLU A 22 -16.39 -10.38 -5.92
N LYS A 23 -15.85 -10.13 -4.71
CA LYS A 23 -15.54 -8.79 -4.22
C LYS A 23 -14.56 -8.06 -5.13
N SER A 24 -13.46 -8.73 -5.48
CA SER A 24 -12.45 -8.21 -6.40
C SER A 24 -13.07 -7.88 -7.76
N GLN A 25 -13.86 -8.78 -8.31
CA GLN A 25 -14.51 -8.60 -9.61
C GLN A 25 -15.52 -7.44 -9.59
N ALA A 26 -16.29 -7.28 -8.52
CA ALA A 26 -17.22 -6.15 -8.35
C ALA A 26 -16.47 -4.81 -8.32
N VAL A 27 -15.38 -4.72 -7.55
CA VAL A 27 -14.50 -3.54 -7.50
C VAL A 27 -13.92 -3.24 -8.88
N ILE A 28 -13.38 -4.24 -9.57
CA ILE A 28 -12.83 -4.13 -10.92
C ILE A 28 -13.88 -3.61 -11.89
N ASN A 29 -15.05 -4.25 -11.94
CA ASN A 29 -16.11 -3.89 -12.86
C ASN A 29 -16.55 -2.43 -12.65
N LYS A 30 -16.68 -2.00 -11.39
CA LYS A 30 -17.05 -0.62 -11.08
C LYS A 30 -15.95 0.37 -11.47
N LEU A 31 -14.69 -0.02 -11.29
CA LEU A 31 -13.55 0.80 -11.70
C LEU A 31 -13.48 0.93 -13.22
N ILE A 32 -13.63 -0.16 -13.97
CA ILE A 32 -13.67 -0.15 -15.44
C ILE A 32 -14.82 0.71 -15.94
N GLN A 33 -16.02 0.61 -15.33
CA GLN A 33 -17.15 1.46 -15.67
C GLN A 33 -16.83 2.95 -15.45
N SER A 34 -16.23 3.27 -14.30
CA SER A 34 -15.85 4.65 -13.96
C SER A 34 -14.78 5.19 -14.92
N PHE A 35 -13.83 4.34 -15.31
CA PHE A 35 -12.78 4.67 -16.27
C PHE A 35 -13.34 4.94 -17.67
N LYS A 36 -14.29 4.13 -18.15
CA LYS A 36 -14.96 4.32 -19.46
C LYS A 36 -15.77 5.62 -19.53
N ASN A 37 -16.33 6.06 -18.40
CA ASN A 37 -17.12 7.28 -18.33
C ASN A 37 -16.26 8.53 -18.05
N TYR A 38 -14.94 8.36 -17.90
CA TYR A 38 -14.04 9.48 -17.72
C TYR A 38 -13.98 10.30 -19.02
N PRO A 39 -14.10 11.64 -18.99
CA PRO A 39 -14.22 12.42 -20.22
C PRO A 39 -12.98 12.23 -21.12
N ASN A 40 -13.22 11.83 -22.37
CA ASN A 40 -12.17 11.62 -23.38
C ASN A 40 -11.40 12.92 -23.72
N GLU A 41 -11.98 14.07 -23.38
CA GLU A 41 -11.45 15.40 -23.63
C GLU A 41 -10.38 15.83 -22.62
N VAL A 42 -10.19 15.08 -21.53
CA VAL A 42 -9.06 15.31 -20.62
C VAL A 42 -7.79 14.77 -21.29
N ASN A 43 -7.21 15.61 -22.17
CA ASN A 43 -5.84 15.50 -22.67
C ASN A 43 -4.86 15.45 -21.49
N GLY A 44 -4.67 14.28 -20.88
CA GLY A 44 -3.91 14.20 -19.62
C GLY A 44 -3.62 12.80 -19.10
N ILE A 45 -4.25 11.73 -19.61
CA ILE A 45 -3.76 10.37 -19.32
C ILE A 45 -2.53 10.12 -20.20
N THR A 46 -1.40 10.67 -19.75
CA THR A 46 -0.06 10.48 -20.32
C THR A 46 0.51 9.10 -20.00
N ALA A 47 -0.06 8.39 -19.02
CA ALA A 47 0.35 7.06 -18.66
C ALA A 47 -0.07 6.03 -19.74
N ASN A 48 0.90 5.24 -20.22
CA ASN A 48 0.67 4.15 -21.17
C ASN A 48 -0.02 2.93 -20.54
N SER A 49 -0.06 2.86 -19.20
CA SER A 49 -0.73 1.82 -18.45
C SER A 49 -1.20 2.31 -17.09
N LEU A 50 -2.19 1.62 -16.53
CA LEU A 50 -2.68 1.80 -15.17
C LEU A 50 -2.64 0.44 -14.47
N GLU A 51 -2.09 0.38 -13.26
CA GLU A 51 -2.03 -0.83 -12.44
C GLU A 51 -2.72 -0.58 -11.11
N ILE A 52 -3.56 -1.53 -10.70
CA ILE A 52 -4.32 -1.49 -9.45
C ILE A 52 -4.12 -2.82 -8.74
N ILE A 53 -3.83 -2.76 -7.44
CA ILE A 53 -3.75 -3.94 -6.58
C ILE A 53 -4.97 -3.94 -5.67
N HIS A 54 -5.73 -5.03 -5.71
CA HIS A 54 -6.86 -5.27 -4.83
C HIS A 54 -6.55 -6.42 -3.88
N CYS A 55 -6.57 -6.12 -2.58
CA CYS A 55 -6.37 -7.11 -1.52
C CYS A 55 -7.66 -7.28 -0.72
N SER A 56 -8.06 -8.52 -0.46
CA SER A 56 -9.22 -8.86 0.36
C SER A 56 -8.88 -9.96 1.35
N ARG A 57 -9.51 -9.94 2.52
CA ARG A 57 -9.39 -11.02 3.50
C ARG A 57 -10.41 -12.10 3.18
N TYR A 58 -9.94 -13.35 3.05
CA TYR A 58 -10.80 -14.51 2.85
C TYR A 58 -11.34 -15.01 4.19
N ASP A 59 -10.44 -15.25 5.14
CA ASP A 59 -10.76 -15.62 6.52
C ASP A 59 -9.71 -15.06 7.49
N LYS A 60 -9.65 -15.57 8.72
CA LYS A 60 -8.73 -15.09 9.76
C LYS A 60 -7.25 -15.16 9.35
N PHE A 61 -6.85 -16.08 8.47
CA PHE A 61 -5.45 -16.33 8.11
C PHE A 61 -5.17 -16.20 6.62
N ASN A 62 -6.20 -16.31 5.78
CA ASN A 62 -6.08 -16.31 4.34
C ASN A 62 -6.44 -14.95 3.74
N PHE A 63 -5.61 -14.50 2.81
CA PHE A 63 -5.79 -13.26 2.08
C PHE A 63 -5.72 -13.54 0.58
N TYR A 64 -6.42 -12.70 -0.17
CA TYR A 64 -6.47 -12.72 -1.61
C TYR A 64 -5.86 -11.43 -2.13
N CYS A 65 -4.99 -11.51 -3.14
CA CYS A 65 -4.35 -10.36 -3.75
C CYS A 65 -4.39 -10.50 -5.28
N LYS A 66 -5.00 -9.52 -5.95
CA LYS A 66 -5.09 -9.48 -7.42
C LYS A 66 -4.55 -8.15 -7.92
N LYS A 67 -3.66 -8.21 -8.92
CA LYS A 67 -3.27 -7.06 -9.71
C LYS A 67 -4.13 -7.01 -10.97
N ILE A 68 -4.61 -5.82 -11.30
CA ILE A 68 -5.31 -5.54 -12.55
C ILE A 68 -4.50 -4.49 -13.30
N LYS A 69 -4.30 -4.70 -14.59
CA LYS A 69 -3.56 -3.79 -15.47
C LYS A 69 -4.43 -3.38 -16.64
N TRP A 70 -4.41 -2.10 -16.98
CA TRP A 70 -4.90 -1.58 -18.24
C TRP A 70 -3.73 -1.08 -19.09
N GLU A 71 -3.79 -1.32 -20.39
CA GLU A 71 -2.78 -0.85 -21.34
C GLU A 71 -3.41 0.00 -22.44
N LYS A 72 -2.84 1.17 -22.69
CA LYS A 72 -3.32 2.13 -23.70
C LYS A 72 -3.18 1.60 -25.12
N SER A 73 -2.09 0.88 -25.42
CA SER A 73 -1.77 0.35 -26.75
C SER A 73 -2.83 -0.63 -27.26
N THR A 74 -3.38 -1.45 -26.37
CA THR A 74 -4.40 -2.46 -26.71
C THR A 74 -5.79 -2.08 -26.24
N ASN A 75 -5.89 -1.07 -25.38
CA ASN A 75 -7.09 -0.69 -24.64
C ASN A 75 -7.76 -1.87 -23.91
N LYS A 76 -6.95 -2.79 -23.38
CA LYS A 76 -7.42 -4.00 -22.68
C LYS A 76 -7.07 -3.97 -21.21
N TRP A 77 -7.97 -4.57 -20.43
CA TRP A 77 -7.73 -4.91 -19.02
C TRP A 77 -7.29 -6.36 -18.91
N SER A 78 -6.27 -6.63 -18.11
CA SER A 78 -5.80 -7.96 -17.73
C SER A 78 -5.68 -8.04 -16.21
N GLY A 79 -5.63 -9.26 -15.66
CA GLY A 79 -5.47 -9.45 -14.22
C GLY A 79 -4.67 -10.70 -13.89
N GLU A 80 -3.91 -10.61 -12.82
CA GLU A 80 -3.12 -11.71 -12.27
C GLU A 80 -3.35 -11.81 -10.76
N THR A 81 -3.41 -13.04 -10.26
CA THR A 81 -3.52 -13.33 -8.82
C THR A 81 -2.23 -14.01 -8.40
N ILE A 82 -1.79 -13.75 -7.17
CA ILE A 82 -0.61 -14.41 -6.60
C ILE A 82 -0.99 -15.11 -5.31
N GLU A 83 -0.47 -16.33 -5.13
CA GLU A 83 -0.62 -17.07 -3.89
C GLU A 83 0.35 -16.53 -2.83
N LEU A 84 -0.11 -16.45 -1.59
CA LEU A 84 0.74 -16.03 -0.48
C LEU A 84 1.61 -17.21 -0.05
N GLY A 85 2.92 -16.99 0.05
CA GLY A 85 3.84 -17.97 0.62
C GLY A 85 3.77 -18.08 2.14
N GLU A 86 4.56 -18.99 2.72
CA GLU A 86 4.64 -19.23 4.16
C GLU A 86 5.26 -18.06 4.96
N HIS A 87 5.93 -17.15 4.26
CA HIS A 87 6.65 -16.03 4.84
C HIS A 87 6.24 -14.71 4.21
N SER A 88 6.52 -13.59 4.88
CA SER A 88 6.30 -12.27 4.27
C SER A 88 7.24 -12.08 3.09
N ASP A 89 6.71 -11.66 1.94
CA ASP A 89 7.44 -11.33 0.73
C ASP A 89 6.70 -10.20 -0.02
N LYS A 90 7.32 -9.62 -1.05
CA LYS A 90 6.64 -8.75 -2.00
C LYS A 90 5.68 -9.62 -2.85
N LEU A 91 4.46 -9.14 -3.02
CA LEU A 91 3.49 -9.80 -3.90
C LEU A 91 3.52 -9.19 -5.29
N PHE A 92 3.40 -7.87 -5.35
CA PHE A 92 3.51 -7.08 -6.58
C PHE A 92 4.39 -5.87 -6.31
N VAL A 93 5.25 -5.53 -7.26
CA VAL A 93 6.02 -4.28 -7.28
C VAL A 93 5.65 -3.56 -8.57
N VAL A 94 5.11 -2.34 -8.45
CA VAL A 94 4.56 -1.58 -9.57
C VAL A 94 5.11 -0.15 -9.55
N GLY A 95 5.01 0.54 -10.69
CA GLY A 95 5.47 1.92 -10.85
C GLY A 95 6.93 2.06 -11.30
N SER A 96 7.32 3.29 -11.60
CA SER A 96 8.59 3.61 -12.25
C SER A 96 9.84 3.42 -11.37
N GLY A 97 9.68 3.43 -10.04
CA GLY A 97 10.74 3.15 -9.06
C GLY A 97 10.93 1.66 -8.74
N SER A 98 10.25 0.76 -9.46
CA SER A 98 10.25 -0.68 -9.17
C SER A 98 11.62 -1.32 -9.31
N SER A 99 12.42 -0.95 -10.30
CA SER A 99 13.77 -1.49 -10.51
C SER A 99 14.69 -1.20 -9.32
N GLU A 100 14.74 0.06 -8.88
CA GLU A 100 15.57 0.48 -7.75
C GLU A 100 15.12 -0.18 -6.44
N PHE A 101 13.81 -0.35 -6.24
CA PHE A 101 13.29 -1.12 -5.12
C PHE A 101 13.75 -2.58 -5.18
N LEU A 102 13.62 -3.24 -6.34
CA LEU A 102 13.99 -4.66 -6.50
C LEU A 102 15.50 -4.88 -6.28
N THR A 103 16.35 -3.99 -6.77
CA THR A 103 17.80 -4.03 -6.50
C THR A 103 18.12 -3.91 -5.01
N LYS A 104 17.43 -3.02 -4.28
CA LYS A 104 17.63 -2.90 -2.82
C LYS A 104 17.05 -4.10 -2.07
N TYR A 105 15.92 -4.62 -2.55
CA TYR A 105 15.24 -5.78 -1.99
C TYR A 105 16.12 -7.03 -1.94
N GLU A 106 16.93 -7.27 -2.98
CA GLU A 106 17.87 -8.40 -3.03
C GLU A 106 18.79 -8.40 -1.80
N LYS A 107 19.37 -7.24 -1.46
CA LYS A 107 20.23 -7.08 -0.26
C LYS A 107 19.46 -7.33 1.04
N TYR A 108 18.23 -6.84 1.14
CA TYR A 108 17.37 -7.08 2.30
C TYR A 108 17.03 -8.56 2.48
N TRP A 109 16.87 -9.30 1.39
CA TRP A 109 16.57 -10.74 1.42
C TRP A 109 17.79 -11.63 1.70
N GLU A 110 18.98 -11.04 1.73
CA GLU A 110 20.20 -11.69 2.25
C GLU A 110 20.41 -11.40 3.74
N SER A 111 19.76 -10.36 4.29
CA SER A 111 19.90 -9.95 5.70
C SER A 111 19.27 -10.93 6.70
N GLU A 112 19.64 -10.78 7.98
CA GLU A 112 19.05 -11.52 9.10
C GLU A 112 17.55 -11.24 9.28
N SER A 113 17.08 -10.08 8.83
CA SER A 113 15.69 -9.63 9.00
C SER A 113 14.75 -10.06 7.88
N LYS A 114 15.26 -10.77 6.86
CA LYS A 114 14.51 -11.24 5.69
C LYS A 114 13.22 -11.97 6.06
N LYS A 115 12.30 -12.11 5.10
CA LYS A 115 11.04 -12.85 5.28
C LYS A 115 10.07 -12.21 6.29
N THR A 116 10.26 -10.93 6.62
CA THR A 116 9.38 -10.17 7.52
C THR A 116 8.79 -8.94 6.82
N SER A 117 7.56 -8.57 7.19
CA SER A 117 6.93 -7.33 6.71
C SER A 117 7.74 -6.09 7.10
N ARG A 118 8.42 -6.14 8.25
CA ARG A 118 9.35 -5.11 8.71
C ARG A 118 10.51 -4.92 7.73
N ALA A 119 11.19 -6.00 7.33
CA ALA A 119 12.29 -5.89 6.36
C ALA A 119 11.81 -5.35 5.00
N LEU A 120 10.60 -5.75 4.56
CA LEU A 120 10.00 -5.20 3.35
C LEU A 120 9.75 -3.68 3.48
N PHE A 121 9.22 -3.24 4.63
CA PHE A 121 8.98 -1.83 4.89
C PHE A 121 10.29 -1.03 5.01
N HIS A 122 11.30 -1.56 5.73
CA HIS A 122 12.64 -0.97 5.80
C HIS A 122 13.23 -0.80 4.41
N CYS A 123 13.21 -1.85 3.58
CA CYS A 123 13.64 -1.80 2.18
C CYS A 123 12.93 -0.69 1.42
N PHE A 124 11.60 -0.60 1.53
CA PHE A 124 10.82 0.43 0.85
C PHE A 124 11.21 1.84 1.31
N THR A 125 11.33 2.06 2.62
CA THR A 125 11.72 3.37 3.17
C THR A 125 13.13 3.77 2.78
N ASP A 126 14.09 2.84 2.80
CA ASP A 126 15.46 3.09 2.35
C ASP A 126 15.50 3.37 0.86
N THR A 127 14.72 2.64 0.05
CA THR A 127 14.63 2.93 -1.39
C THR A 127 14.17 4.36 -1.59
N LEU A 128 13.12 4.82 -0.90
CA LEU A 128 12.63 6.20 -1.04
C LEU A 128 13.63 7.28 -0.61
N ILE A 129 14.57 6.97 0.31
CA ILE A 129 15.59 7.93 0.73
C ILE A 129 16.62 8.15 -0.38
N ASP A 130 17.02 7.07 -1.06
CA ASP A 130 18.11 7.07 -2.03
C ASP A 130 17.63 7.02 -3.49
N ILE A 131 16.32 7.12 -3.74
CA ILE A 131 15.75 6.92 -5.07
C ILE A 131 16.24 7.98 -6.05
N GLU A 132 16.75 7.54 -7.20
CA GLU A 132 17.21 8.40 -8.28
C GLU A 132 16.05 8.77 -9.22
N ASN A 133 15.02 7.92 -9.32
CA ASN A 133 13.83 8.19 -10.11
C ASN A 133 13.10 9.44 -9.61
N LYS A 134 13.16 10.52 -10.39
CA LYS A 134 12.57 11.84 -10.08
C LYS A 134 11.05 11.86 -9.94
N TYR A 135 10.35 10.81 -10.36
CA TYR A 135 8.90 10.66 -10.21
C TYR A 135 8.52 9.91 -8.93
N CYS A 136 9.49 9.49 -8.12
CA CYS A 136 9.30 8.78 -6.86
C CYS A 136 9.95 9.56 -5.72
N GLY A 137 9.40 9.46 -4.52
CA GLY A 137 9.93 10.13 -3.34
C GLY A 137 8.85 10.49 -2.32
N GLY A 138 9.22 11.33 -1.35
CA GLY A 138 8.35 11.73 -0.26
C GLY A 138 8.27 10.71 0.87
N ALA A 139 7.34 10.93 1.81
CA ALA A 139 7.15 10.02 2.92
C ALA A 139 6.50 8.70 2.47
N PRO A 140 6.91 7.55 3.02
CA PRO A 140 6.26 6.28 2.70
C PRO A 140 4.80 6.32 3.12
N GLN A 141 3.96 5.54 2.43
CA GLN A 141 2.56 5.32 2.80
C GLN A 141 2.35 3.87 3.19
N LEU A 142 1.49 3.63 4.18
CA LEU A 142 1.25 2.29 4.70
C LEU A 142 -0.24 2.05 4.98
N VAL A 143 -0.73 0.93 4.46
CA VAL A 143 -2.05 0.37 4.76
C VAL A 143 -1.85 -1.09 5.16
N GLY A 144 -2.58 -1.53 6.19
CA GLY A 144 -2.51 -2.90 6.67
C GLY A 144 -3.86 -3.59 6.66
N LEU A 145 -3.87 -4.82 6.17
CA LEU A 145 -5.01 -5.73 6.25
C LEU A 145 -4.72 -6.77 7.35
N TYR A 146 -5.58 -6.83 8.35
CA TYR A 146 -5.38 -7.66 9.55
C TYR A 146 -6.33 -8.85 9.56
N ARG A 147 -6.15 -9.76 10.52
CA ARG A 147 -7.03 -10.92 10.73
C ARG A 147 -8.46 -10.54 11.15
N ILE A 148 -8.64 -9.36 11.75
CA ILE A 148 -9.90 -8.90 12.34
C ILE A 148 -10.14 -7.43 11.95
N GLY A 149 -11.39 -7.10 11.61
CA GLY A 149 -11.83 -5.73 11.30
C GLY A 149 -11.49 -5.29 9.87
N ASN A 150 -11.67 -4.01 9.57
CA ASN A 150 -11.38 -3.47 8.23
C ASN A 150 -9.88 -3.22 8.02
N ALA A 151 -9.50 -2.92 6.78
CA ALA A 151 -8.18 -2.40 6.47
C ALA A 151 -7.92 -1.13 7.29
N ARG A 152 -6.67 -0.92 7.69
CA ARG A 152 -6.25 0.21 8.53
C ARG A 152 -5.24 1.05 7.79
N HIS A 153 -5.48 2.36 7.76
CA HIS A 153 -4.48 3.33 7.36
C HIS A 153 -3.57 3.66 8.54
N TYR A 154 -2.29 3.85 8.25
CA TYR A 154 -1.30 4.27 9.23
C TYR A 154 -0.86 5.71 8.95
N GLY A 155 -0.69 6.47 10.03
CA GLY A 155 0.11 7.69 9.99
C GLY A 155 1.59 7.32 9.98
N ILE A 156 2.39 8.07 9.23
CA ILE A 156 3.83 7.88 9.14
C ILE A 156 4.55 9.10 9.72
N ILE A 157 5.45 8.85 10.66
CA ILE A 157 6.44 9.83 11.12
C ILE A 157 7.68 9.65 10.25
N TYR A 158 7.99 10.66 9.44
CA TYR A 158 9.10 10.64 8.50
C TYR A 158 9.88 11.95 8.60
N LYS A 159 11.20 11.89 8.83
CA LYS A 159 12.07 13.08 8.98
C LYS A 159 11.49 14.14 9.95
N GLY A 160 10.95 13.70 11.08
CA GLY A 160 10.41 14.57 12.13
C GLY A 160 9.08 15.25 11.81
N LYS A 161 8.35 14.79 10.79
CA LYS A 161 7.05 15.32 10.35
C LYS A 161 6.00 14.23 10.26
N ARG A 162 4.73 14.62 10.38
CA ARG A 162 3.57 13.72 10.27
C ARG A 162 3.02 13.66 8.87
N TYR A 163 2.85 12.45 8.36
CA TYR A 163 2.20 12.18 7.08
C TYR A 163 1.02 11.23 7.24
N PHE A 164 -0.10 11.55 6.61
CA PHE A 164 -1.26 10.67 6.50
C PHE A 164 -1.73 10.62 5.05
N GLN A 165 -1.81 9.41 4.48
CA GLN A 165 -2.13 9.21 3.05
C GLN A 165 -1.26 10.06 2.10
N GLY A 166 0.02 10.23 2.45
CA GLY A 166 0.98 11.03 1.68
C GLY A 166 0.94 12.53 1.93
N VAL A 167 -0.02 13.04 2.70
CA VAL A 167 -0.15 14.48 3.00
C VAL A 167 0.52 14.81 4.33
N GLN A 168 1.33 15.87 4.37
CA GLN A 168 1.91 16.38 5.62
C GLN A 168 0.80 17.07 6.46
N ILE A 169 0.65 16.71 7.74
CA ILE A 169 -0.49 17.14 8.59
C ILE A 169 -0.09 17.66 9.98
N ASP A 170 1.06 18.33 10.11
CA ASP A 170 1.58 18.80 11.40
C ASP A 170 0.72 19.87 12.09
N ASN A 171 -0.20 20.52 11.37
CA ASN A 171 -1.07 21.59 11.84
C ASN A 171 -2.49 21.13 12.22
N LEU A 172 -2.71 19.83 12.37
CA LEU A 172 -4.02 19.27 12.76
C LEU A 172 -4.04 18.85 14.24
N THR A 173 -5.17 18.28 14.68
CA THR A 173 -5.40 17.82 16.05
C THR A 173 -5.82 16.34 16.08
N ASN A 174 -6.01 15.78 17.28
CA ASN A 174 -6.53 14.42 17.49
C ASN A 174 -5.70 13.31 16.84
N PHE A 175 -4.37 13.38 16.97
CA PHE A 175 -3.45 12.41 16.39
C PHE A 175 -3.61 10.99 16.96
N ASP A 176 -4.31 10.82 18.08
CA ASP A 176 -4.54 9.50 18.69
C ASP A 176 -5.61 8.65 17.96
N ASN A 177 -6.33 9.23 16.99
CA ASN A 177 -7.35 8.53 16.21
C ASN A 177 -6.79 7.54 15.17
N ILE A 178 -5.49 7.59 14.90
CA ILE A 178 -4.81 6.66 14.00
C ILE A 178 -3.56 6.10 14.64
N GLN A 179 -3.10 4.95 14.16
CA GLN A 179 -1.83 4.39 14.58
C GLN A 179 -0.68 5.02 13.80
N TRP A 180 0.37 5.41 14.50
CA TRP A 180 1.56 6.00 13.92
C TRP A 180 2.72 5.02 13.86
N ARG A 181 3.43 5.02 12.74
CA ARG A 181 4.68 4.27 12.52
C ARG A 181 5.79 5.21 12.09
N ASN A 182 7.01 4.96 12.54
CA ASN A 182 8.17 5.62 11.94
C ASN A 182 8.75 4.81 10.77
N GLU A 183 9.86 5.28 10.22
CA GLU A 183 10.62 4.66 9.12
C GLU A 183 11.09 3.23 9.44
N LEU A 184 11.22 2.90 10.73
CA LEU A 184 11.59 1.58 11.19
C LEU A 184 10.39 0.68 11.49
N MET A 185 9.17 1.12 11.17
CA MET A 185 7.90 0.44 11.48
C MET A 185 7.58 0.33 12.99
N GLU A 186 8.25 1.11 13.83
CA GLU A 186 8.04 1.16 15.28
C GLU A 186 6.72 1.86 15.61
N ILE A 187 6.07 1.49 16.73
CA ILE A 187 4.85 2.18 17.17
C ILE A 187 5.24 3.54 17.75
N CYS A 188 4.68 4.60 17.20
CA CYS A 188 4.92 5.97 17.66
C CYS A 188 3.70 6.58 18.33
N ASP A 189 3.96 7.54 19.19
CA ASP A 189 2.97 8.45 19.75
C ASP A 189 2.69 9.58 18.75
N GLY A 190 1.41 9.81 18.48
CA GLY A 190 1.00 10.79 17.47
C GLY A 190 1.33 12.22 17.87
N ASN A 191 1.32 12.57 19.15
CA ASN A 191 1.51 13.93 19.63
C ASN A 191 2.99 14.32 19.81
N SER A 192 3.80 13.40 20.31
CA SER A 192 5.25 13.61 20.52
C SER A 192 6.11 13.17 19.33
N MET A 193 5.56 12.38 18.40
CA MET A 193 6.28 11.74 17.29
C MET A 193 7.41 10.78 17.72
N LYS A 194 7.51 10.50 19.03
CA LYS A 194 8.48 9.57 19.59
C LYS A 194 7.92 8.15 19.60
N ILE A 195 8.80 7.16 19.71
CA ILE A 195 8.41 5.77 19.93
C ILE A 195 7.58 5.70 21.22
N LYS A 196 6.43 5.00 21.19
CA LYS A 196 5.59 4.83 22.38
C LYS A 196 6.37 4.11 23.47
N GLU A 197 6.08 4.47 24.72
CA GLU A 197 6.64 3.76 25.87
C GLU A 197 6.36 2.26 25.75
N LYS A 198 7.38 1.43 26.02
CA LYS A 198 7.33 -0.04 25.91
C LYS A 198 7.14 -0.60 24.50
N ALA A 199 7.08 0.24 23.45
CA ALA A 199 7.08 -0.27 22.10
C ALA A 199 8.44 -0.92 21.77
N GLN A 200 8.37 -2.08 21.11
CA GLN A 200 9.56 -2.81 20.70
C GLN A 200 10.34 -2.02 19.66
N ARG A 201 11.66 -1.92 19.86
CA ARG A 201 12.59 -1.35 18.88
C ARG A 201 12.73 -2.28 17.67
N GLN A 202 12.86 -1.69 16.49
CA GLN A 202 12.89 -2.41 15.22
C GLN A 202 14.16 -2.04 14.44
N PRO A 203 15.34 -2.54 14.86
CA PRO A 203 16.60 -2.19 14.21
C PRO A 203 16.60 -2.62 12.74
N ASN A 204 17.23 -1.79 11.91
CA ASN A 204 17.46 -2.08 10.50
C ASN A 204 18.94 -2.46 10.32
N PRO A 205 19.26 -3.73 10.02
CA PRO A 205 20.65 -4.20 9.96
C PRO A 205 21.44 -3.61 8.77
N LEU A 206 20.76 -2.99 7.79
CA LEU A 206 21.39 -2.47 6.58
C LEU A 206 21.47 -0.93 6.56
N ARG A 207 20.86 -0.25 7.53
CA ARG A 207 20.93 1.22 7.68
C ARG A 207 22.01 1.55 8.70
N VAL A 208 23.14 2.06 8.22
CA VAL A 208 24.28 2.54 9.02
C VAL A 208 24.03 3.97 9.48
#